data_AF-A0A3M1JR80-F1
#
_entry.id   AF-A0A3M1JR80-F1
#
_cell.length_a   1.000
_cell.length_b   1.000
_cell.length_c   1.000
_cell.angle_alpha   90.00
_cell.angle_beta   90.00
_cell.angle_gamma   90.00
#
_symmetry.space_group_name_H-M   'P 1'
#
loop_
_entity.id
_entity.type
_entity.pdbx_description
1 polymer ?
#
loop_
_entity_poly.entity_id
_entity_poly.type
_entity_poly.pdbx_seq_one_letter_code
_entity_poly.pdbx_strand_id
1 'polypeptide(L)' 'MRHALGLAARELGNVWPNPAVGCLIVAPGGEIVGRGWTRAGGRPHAESEALGEAGEKARGATAYVTLEPCAHHGQTPPC' A
#
# COMPACT_ATOMS: atom_id res chain seq x y z
N MET A 1 -8.43 7.59 -4.29
CA MET A 1 -7.69 6.93 -5.40
C MET A 1 -6.56 7.77 -6.01
N ARG A 2 -6.79 9.01 -6.49
CA ARG A 2 -5.73 9.84 -7.13
C ARG A 2 -4.45 9.99 -6.29
N HIS A 3 -4.59 10.17 -4.97
CA HIS A 3 -3.45 10.25 -4.06
C HIS A 3 -2.64 8.93 -3.99
N ALA A 4 -3.30 7.77 -4.01
CA ALA A 4 -2.63 6.47 -4.02
C ALA A 4 -1.84 6.25 -5.31
N LEU A 5 -2.37 6.67 -6.47
CA LEU A 5 -1.61 6.68 -7.73
C LEU A 5 -0.36 7.58 -7.67
N GLY A 6 -0.47 8.73 -6.99
CA GLY A 6 0.69 9.60 -6.73
C GLY A 6 1.76 8.96 -5.83
N LEU A 7 1.36 8.09 -4.89
CA LEU A 7 2.30 7.29 -4.10
C LEU A 7 2.96 6.20 -4.96
N ALA A 8 2.18 5.48 -5.77
CA ALA A 8 2.69 4.45 -6.67
C ALA A 8 3.78 4.98 -7.61
N ALA A 9 3.62 6.21 -8.10
CA ALA A 9 4.57 6.83 -9.02
C ALA A 9 5.96 7.12 -8.42
N ARG A 10 6.13 7.08 -7.09
CA ARG A 10 7.39 7.44 -6.42
C ARG A 10 8.57 6.51 -6.74
N GLU A 11 8.30 5.23 -6.97
CA GLU A 11 9.32 4.21 -7.24
C GLU A 11 9.15 3.58 -8.63
N LEU A 12 8.49 4.29 -9.54
CA LEU A 12 8.28 3.79 -10.90
C LEU A 12 9.64 3.52 -11.58
N GLY A 13 9.83 2.29 -12.06
CA GLY A 13 11.10 1.83 -12.65
C GLY A 13 12.07 1.15 -11.66
N ASN A 14 11.85 1.27 -10.34
CA ASN A 14 12.76 0.72 -9.32
C ASN A 14 12.18 -0.51 -8.58
N VAL A 15 10.91 -0.85 -8.81
CA VAL A 15 10.16 -1.87 -8.04
C VAL A 15 10.22 -3.28 -8.63
N TRP A 16 10.95 -3.49 -9.73
CA TRP A 16 11.10 -4.83 -10.31
C TRP A 16 11.58 -5.83 -9.23
N PRO A 17 10.99 -7.04 -9.15
CA PRO A 17 10.08 -7.69 -10.10
C PRO A 17 8.58 -7.39 -9.91
N ASN A 18 8.20 -6.57 -8.93
CA ASN A 18 6.81 -6.31 -8.57
C ASN A 18 6.27 -5.03 -9.22
N PRO A 19 4.93 -4.86 -9.31
CA PRO A 19 4.34 -3.64 -9.82
C PRO A 19 4.49 -2.46 -8.83
N ALA A 20 4.49 -1.25 -9.38
CA ALA A 20 4.43 -0.02 -8.60
C ALA A 20 2.99 0.15 -8.07
N VAL A 21 2.79 -0.05 -6.77
CA VAL A 21 1.49 0.03 -6.11
C VAL A 21 1.54 1.13 -5.06
N GLY A 22 0.43 1.84 -4.89
CA GLY A 22 0.22 2.77 -3.79
C GLY A 22 -1.00 2.35 -2.97
N CYS A 23 -0.92 2.55 -1.66
CA CYS A 23 -2.00 2.25 -0.72
C CYS A 23 -2.19 3.41 0.27
N LEU A 24 -3.45 3.71 0.57
CA LEU A 24 -3.86 4.63 1.63
C LEU A 24 -4.86 3.96 2.56
N ILE A 25 -4.69 4.14 3.86
CA ILE A 25 -5.69 3.80 4.88
C ILE A 25 -6.37 5.08 5.31
N VAL A 26 -7.69 5.16 5.12
CA VAL A 26 -8.50 6.34 5.42
C VAL A 26 -9.51 5.99 6.51
N ALA A 27 -9.41 6.67 7.65
CA ALA A 27 -10.33 6.50 8.76
C ALA A 27 -11.77 6.94 8.37
N PRO A 28 -12.82 6.49 9.08
CA PRO A 28 -14.20 6.88 8.79
C PRO A 28 -14.45 8.40 8.73
N GLY A 29 -13.67 9.19 9.49
CA GLY A 29 -13.73 10.65 9.47
C GLY A 29 -13.03 11.32 8.28
N GLY A 30 -12.44 10.56 7.36
CA GLY A 30 -11.73 11.06 6.18
C GLY A 30 -10.23 11.35 6.37
N GLU A 31 -9.70 11.19 7.58
CA GLU A 31 -8.26 11.32 7.86
C GLU A 31 -7.48 10.18 7.19
N ILE A 32 -6.38 10.52 6.51
CA ILE A 32 -5.40 9.52 6.06
C ILE A 32 -4.56 9.12 7.27
N VAL A 33 -4.74 7.89 7.74
CA VAL A 33 -4.05 7.33 8.91
C VAL A 33 -2.88 6.43 8.53
N GLY A 34 -2.75 6.05 7.26
CA GLY A 34 -1.60 5.29 6.76
C GLY A 34 -1.37 5.47 5.27
N ARG A 35 -0.11 5.39 4.84
CA ARG A 35 0.35 5.57 3.47
C ARG A 35 1.43 4.55 3.16
N GLY A 36 1.39 3.98 1.96
CA GLY A 36 2.42 3.05 1.53
C GLY A 36 2.56 3.02 0.03
N TRP A 37 3.74 2.64 -0.43
CA TRP A 37 4.01 2.31 -1.82
C TRP A 37 5.02 1.18 -1.90
N THR A 38 4.97 0.39 -2.98
CA THR A 38 5.97 -0.65 -3.22
C THR A 38 7.37 -0.02 -3.22
N ARG A 39 8.28 -0.51 -2.39
CA ARG A 39 9.66 0.00 -2.33
C ARG A 39 10.55 -0.60 -3.41
N ALA A 40 11.71 0.01 -3.61
CA ALA A 40 12.74 -0.48 -4.51
C ALA A 40 13.04 -1.98 -4.28
N GLY A 41 13.19 -2.75 -5.36
CA GLY A 41 13.30 -4.21 -5.31
C GLY A 41 11.97 -4.95 -5.10
N GLY A 42 10.85 -4.21 -5.10
CA GLY A 42 9.49 -4.77 -5.11
C GLY A 42 8.91 -5.06 -3.73
N ARG A 43 9.63 -4.78 -2.64
CA ARG A 43 9.22 -5.07 -1.25
C ARG A 43 9.71 -3.98 -0.30
N PRO A 44 8.98 -3.68 0.79
CA PRO A 44 7.65 -4.20 1.14
C PRO A 44 6.55 -3.77 0.14
N HIS A 45 5.42 -4.48 0.19
CA HIS A 45 4.21 -4.10 -0.53
C HIS A 45 3.60 -2.83 0.08
N ALA A 46 2.86 -2.07 -0.74
CA ALA A 46 2.25 -0.82 -0.34
C ALA A 46 1.28 -0.99 0.84
N GLU A 47 0.51 -2.08 0.84
CA GLU A 47 -0.49 -2.41 1.84
C GLU A 47 0.16 -2.67 3.21
N SER A 48 1.25 -3.44 3.23
CA SER A 48 1.98 -3.73 4.47
C SER A 48 2.52 -2.47 5.12
N GLU A 49 3.08 -1.53 4.32
CA GLU A 49 3.53 -0.25 4.86
C GLU A 49 2.38 0.62 5.34
N ALA A 50 1.29 0.74 4.56
CA ALA A 50 0.17 1.58 4.90
C ALA A 50 -0.55 1.08 6.17
N LEU A 51 -0.69 -0.24 6.33
CA LEU A 51 -1.23 -0.86 7.55
C LEU A 51 -0.27 -0.69 8.74
N GLY A 52 1.04 -0.82 8.52
CA GLY A 52 2.06 -0.57 9.53
C GLY A 52 2.03 0.87 10.07
N GLU A 53 1.89 1.88 9.19
CA GLU A 53 1.73 3.28 9.59
C GLU A 53 0.40 3.52 10.32
N ALA A 54 -0.70 2.90 9.86
CA ALA A 54 -2.02 3.08 10.45
C ALA A 54 -2.16 2.43 11.84
N GLY A 55 -1.50 1.30 12.08
CA GLY A 55 -1.63 0.53 13.31
C GLY A 55 -3.10 0.25 13.66
N GLU A 56 -3.48 0.49 14.92
CA GLU A 56 -4.86 0.26 15.37
C GLU A 56 -5.91 1.13 14.67
N LYS A 57 -5.52 2.29 14.11
CA LYS A 57 -6.43 3.15 13.34
C LYS A 57 -6.90 2.51 12.04
N ALA A 58 -6.29 1.40 11.60
CA ALA A 58 -6.75 0.65 10.44
C ALA A 58 -8.10 -0.05 10.67
N ARG A 59 -8.48 -0.33 11.93
CA ARG A 59 -9.75 -1.01 12.24
C ARG A 59 -10.93 -0.13 11.87
N GLY A 60 -11.78 -0.64 10.98
CA GLY A 60 -12.95 0.10 10.46
C GLY A 60 -12.60 1.19 9.43
N ALA A 61 -11.33 1.31 9.03
CA ALA A 61 -10.91 2.21 7.96
C ALA A 61 -11.20 1.62 6.58
N THR A 62 -11.09 2.45 5.54
CA THR A 62 -11.15 2.04 4.13
C THR A 62 -9.74 2.07 3.53
N ALA A 63 -9.34 0.97 2.88
CA ALA A 63 -8.11 0.91 2.10
C ALA A 63 -8.38 1.32 0.65
N TYR A 64 -7.56 2.24 0.12
CA TYR A 64 -7.51 2.57 -1.30
C TYR A 64 -6.20 2.07 -1.88
N VAL A 65 -6.26 1.00 -2.64
CA VAL A 65 -5.12 0.35 -3.28
C VAL A 65 -5.23 0.45 -4.80
N THR A 66 -4.10 0.69 -5.49
CA THR A 66 -4.07 0.92 -6.95
C THR A 66 -4.07 -0.37 -7.79
N LEU A 67 -3.91 -1.52 -7.15
CA LEU A 67 -3.94 -2.86 -7.74
C LEU A 67 -4.60 -3.83 -6.76
N GLU A 68 -5.15 -4.94 -7.25
CA GLU A 68 -5.70 -5.99 -6.39
C GLU A 68 -4.62 -6.51 -5.41
N PRO A 69 -4.92 -6.59 -4.09
CA PRO A 69 -4.01 -7.15 -3.09
C PRO A 69 -3.63 -8.59 -3.42
N CYS A 70 -2.37 -8.96 -3.22
CA CYS A 70 -1.90 -10.27 -3.64
C CYS A 70 -2.43 -11.39 -2.72
N ALA A 71 -2.84 -12.52 -3.30
CA ALA A 71 -3.34 -13.68 -2.55
C ALA A 71 -2.43 -14.92 -2.58
N HIS A 72 -1.24 -14.82 -3.19
CA HIS A 72 -0.27 -15.91 -3.26
C HIS A 72 0.70 -15.87 -2.08
N HIS A 73 1.20 -17.05 -1.68
CA HIS A 73 2.24 -17.18 -0.67
C HIS A 73 3.61 -17.13 -1.34
N GLY A 74 4.40 -16.10 -1.05
CA GLY A 74 5.73 -15.88 -1.60
C GLY A 74 6.76 -15.60 -0.53
N GLN A 75 7.67 -14.65 -0.80
CA GLN A 75 8.71 -14.24 0.17
C GLN A 75 8.14 -13.60 1.45
N THR A 76 6.99 -12.92 1.33
CA THR A 76 6.20 -12.43 2.47
C THR A 76 4.82 -13.08 2.43
N PRO A 77 4.06 -13.08 3.54
CA PRO A 77 2.64 -13.39 3.51
C PRO A 77 1.91 -12.55 2.43
N PRO A 78 0.78 -13.04 1.91
CA PRO A 78 -0.11 -12.21 1.09
C PRO A 78 -0.52 -10.94 1.86
N CYS A 79 -0.84 -9.87 1.11
CA CYS A 79 -1.25 -8.57 1.67
C CYS A 79 -2.41 -8.71 2.65
#